data_AF-A0A949WUY9-F1
#
_entry.id   AF-A0A949WUY9-F1
#
_cell.length_a   1.000
_cell.length_b   1.000
_cell.length_c   1.000
_cell.angle_alpha   90.00
_cell.angle_beta   90.00
_cell.angle_gamma   90.00
#
_symmetry.space_group_name_H-M   'P 1'
#
loop_
_entity.id
_entity.type
_entity.pdbx_description
1 polymer ?
#
loop_
_entity_poly.entity_id
_entity_poly.type
_entity_poly.pdbx_seq_one_letter_code
_entity_poly.pdbx_strand_id
1 'polypeptide(L)'
;MEDADKEFQRKLNQKFKHHKFKPLSELLLNLSGKNKYVEPGTLVFFPVIHGEIRFKTSDEPQELKHGLFAIVVNDQGIKLGITPIYIQWFLTQDFVVSFLSKVSQGTVMPRIPRKTLYSLQIPIPKQSFAENVQDEIKLTTPFRVYVQNYYQQYSLNYKYNNFDTCAILAGAICEAILYQLLIDNGVNKKILDDDHGIGLGKLITYVRLLRLDEQLKFDTQPFKEINKLRNRAVHYGNFSRNSDNHDNLQLEQLIPFDNVIKQFGI
;
A
#
# COMPACT_ATOMS: atom_id res chain seq x y z
N MET A 1 -6.33 17.49 9.99
CA MET A 1 -6.69 16.28 10.77
C MET A 1 -8.04 16.45 11.46
N GLU A 2 -8.30 17.59 12.10
CA GLU A 2 -9.62 17.90 12.70
C GLU A 2 -10.79 17.80 11.71
N ASP A 3 -10.63 18.27 10.47
CA ASP A 3 -11.72 18.22 9.48
C ASP A 3 -12.06 16.79 9.03
N ALA A 4 -11.04 15.92 8.93
CA ALA A 4 -11.24 14.52 8.57
C ALA A 4 -12.00 13.77 9.67
N ASP A 5 -11.68 14.05 10.94
CA ASP A 5 -12.38 13.46 12.08
C ASP A 5 -13.82 13.99 12.20
N LYS A 6 -14.05 15.30 12.06
CA LYS A 6 -15.41 15.87 12.04
C LYS A 6 -16.29 15.26 10.95
N GLU A 7 -15.76 15.11 9.74
CA GLU A 7 -16.49 14.48 8.64
C GLU A 7 -16.80 13.00 8.94
N PHE A 8 -15.82 12.28 9.47
CA PHE A 8 -15.97 10.89 9.90
C PHE A 8 -17.06 10.73 10.96
N GLN A 9 -17.01 11.49 12.05
CA GLN A 9 -18.00 11.44 13.13
C GLN A 9 -19.41 11.78 12.62
N ARG A 10 -19.54 12.76 11.71
CA ARG A 10 -20.81 13.11 11.10
C ARG A 10 -21.41 11.94 10.31
N LYS A 11 -20.62 11.31 9.43
CA LYS A 11 -21.06 10.16 8.62
C LYS A 11 -21.36 8.93 9.49
N LEU A 12 -20.55 8.70 10.52
CA LEU A 12 -20.75 7.62 11.50
C LEU A 12 -22.10 7.78 12.22
N ASN A 13 -22.37 8.96 12.78
CA ASN A 13 -23.62 9.25 13.50
C ASN A 13 -24.85 9.22 12.59
N GLN A 14 -24.69 9.58 11.31
CA GLN A 14 -25.76 9.50 10.32
C GLN A 14 -26.10 8.04 9.99
N LYS A 15 -25.09 7.21 9.70
CA LYS A 15 -25.29 5.80 9.31
C LYS A 15 -25.77 4.94 10.47
N PHE A 16 -25.21 5.15 11.66
CA PHE A 16 -25.51 4.36 12.86
C PHE A 16 -26.33 5.16 13.87
N LYS A 17 -27.31 5.91 13.38
CA LYS A 17 -28.21 6.69 14.24
C LYS A 17 -28.81 5.78 15.32
N HIS A 18 -28.82 6.26 16.56
CA HIS A 18 -29.32 5.53 17.74
C HIS A 18 -28.55 4.24 18.08
N HIS A 19 -27.31 4.08 17.63
CA HIS A 19 -26.42 3.03 18.16
C HIS A 19 -25.62 3.59 19.34
N LYS A 20 -25.26 2.69 20.27
CA LYS A 20 -24.22 2.99 21.26
C LYS A 20 -22.86 2.71 20.60
N PHE A 21 -21.85 3.47 20.99
CA PHE A 21 -20.50 3.33 20.45
C PHE A 21 -19.52 2.95 21.56
N LYS A 22 -18.48 2.20 21.18
CA LYS A 22 -17.33 1.90 22.03
C LYS A 22 -16.04 2.08 21.22
N PRO A 23 -14.98 2.65 21.82
CA PRO A 23 -13.69 2.71 21.14
C PRO A 23 -13.16 1.30 20.91
N LEU A 24 -12.48 1.08 19.78
CA LEU A 24 -11.94 -0.23 19.41
C LEU A 24 -10.97 -0.77 20.48
N SER A 25 -10.24 0.09 21.19
CA SER A 25 -9.38 -0.29 22.32
C SER A 25 -10.10 -1.00 23.46
N GLU A 26 -11.38 -0.72 23.69
CA GLU A 26 -12.18 -1.37 24.72
C GLU A 26 -12.76 -2.71 24.27
N LEU A 27 -12.73 -3.01 22.97
CA LEU A 27 -13.33 -4.22 22.39
C LEU A 27 -12.30 -5.31 22.07
N LEU A 28 -11.02 -4.95 21.99
CA LEU A 28 -9.93 -5.86 21.65
C LEU A 28 -9.07 -6.23 22.85
N LEU A 29 -8.45 -7.40 22.78
CA LEU A 29 -7.35 -7.77 23.67
C LEU A 29 -6.11 -6.94 23.32
N ASN A 30 -5.47 -6.39 24.35
CA ASN A 30 -4.20 -5.70 24.17
C ASN A 30 -3.06 -6.72 24.07
N LEU A 31 -2.59 -6.97 22.85
CA LEU A 31 -1.50 -7.91 22.56
C LEU A 31 -0.10 -7.25 22.65
N SER A 32 0.03 -6.11 23.34
CA SER A 32 1.34 -5.47 23.54
C SER A 32 2.23 -6.27 24.53
N GLY A 33 3.53 -6.36 24.25
CA GLY A 33 4.52 -6.91 25.19
C GLY A 33 4.88 -8.38 24.95
N LYS A 34 4.57 -9.26 25.92
CA LYS A 34 5.01 -10.68 25.97
C LYS A 34 4.30 -11.60 24.98
N ASN A 35 3.08 -11.27 24.55
CA ASN A 35 2.31 -12.05 23.58
C ASN A 35 2.54 -11.51 22.17
N LYS A 36 3.72 -11.79 21.62
CA LYS A 36 4.04 -11.40 20.24
C LYS A 36 3.42 -12.31 19.19
N TYR A 37 2.84 -13.43 19.58
CA TYR A 37 2.28 -14.41 18.65
C TYR A 37 0.76 -14.41 18.73
N VAL A 38 0.14 -14.66 17.58
CA VAL A 38 -1.28 -14.99 17.49
C VAL A 38 -1.45 -16.43 17.04
N GLU A 39 -2.49 -17.06 17.58
CA GLU A 39 -2.84 -18.44 17.24
C GLU A 39 -3.44 -18.54 15.82
N PRO A 40 -3.33 -19.72 15.18
CA PRO A 40 -4.07 -20.02 13.96
C PRO A 40 -5.57 -19.73 14.12
N GLY A 41 -6.21 -19.27 13.05
CA GLY A 41 -7.61 -18.83 13.07
C GLY A 41 -7.81 -17.37 13.45
N THR A 42 -6.76 -16.65 13.85
CA THR A 42 -6.88 -15.22 14.20
C THR A 42 -7.00 -14.37 12.94
N LEU A 43 -8.01 -13.50 12.89
CA LEU A 43 -8.13 -12.49 11.85
C LEU A 43 -7.07 -11.40 12.08
N VAL A 44 -6.23 -11.19 11.08
CA VAL A 44 -5.20 -10.14 11.07
C VAL A 44 -5.42 -9.23 9.89
N PHE A 45 -5.03 -7.97 10.01
CA PHE A 45 -4.86 -7.10 8.85
C PHE A 45 -3.45 -6.55 8.78
N PHE A 46 -2.95 -6.37 7.56
CA PHE A 46 -1.58 -5.96 7.30
C PHE A 46 -1.48 -5.15 6.00
N PRO A 47 -0.52 -4.22 5.92
CA PRO A 47 -0.23 -3.51 4.69
C PRO A 47 0.42 -4.45 3.67
N VAL A 48 0.05 -4.31 2.40
CA VAL A 48 0.78 -4.95 1.29
C VAL A 48 1.44 -3.89 0.40
N ILE A 49 2.47 -4.31 -0.34
CA ILE A 49 3.21 -3.46 -1.30
C ILE A 49 2.35 -2.94 -2.45
N HIS A 50 1.17 -3.53 -2.67
CA HIS A 50 0.12 -3.03 -3.58
C HIS A 50 -0.62 -1.79 -3.05
N GLY A 51 -0.25 -1.34 -1.84
CA GLY A 51 -0.88 -0.30 -1.02
C GLY A 51 -2.37 -0.45 -0.77
N GLU A 52 -2.77 -1.70 -0.63
CA GLU A 52 -3.98 -2.11 0.05
C GLU A 52 -3.62 -2.50 1.49
N ILE A 53 -4.63 -2.51 2.34
CA ILE A 53 -4.57 -3.23 3.61
C ILE A 53 -5.44 -4.47 3.45
N ARG A 54 -4.86 -5.66 3.65
CA ARG A 54 -5.58 -6.92 3.51
C ARG A 54 -5.91 -7.53 4.84
N PHE A 55 -7.05 -8.20 4.89
CA PHE A 55 -7.46 -9.09 5.95
C PHE A 55 -7.11 -10.52 5.57
N LYS A 56 -6.60 -11.29 6.53
CA LYS A 56 -6.38 -12.71 6.37
C LYS A 56 -6.55 -13.40 7.71
N THR A 57 -7.08 -14.62 7.68
CA THR A 57 -6.98 -15.53 8.81
C THR A 57 -5.58 -16.12 8.86
N SER A 58 -4.93 -16.06 10.01
CA SER A 58 -3.62 -16.68 10.24
C SER A 58 -3.76 -18.20 10.14
N ASP A 59 -2.99 -18.83 9.25
CA ASP A 59 -2.98 -20.29 9.07
C ASP A 59 -2.04 -20.98 10.06
N GLU A 60 -1.02 -20.26 10.51
CA GLU A 60 0.05 -20.71 11.40
C GLU A 60 0.32 -19.64 12.46
N PRO A 61 0.90 -20.01 13.63
CA PRO A 61 1.26 -19.04 14.66
C PRO A 61 2.11 -17.91 14.09
N GLN A 62 1.60 -16.68 14.15
CA GLN A 62 2.23 -15.54 13.48
C GLN A 62 2.72 -14.49 14.47
N GLU A 63 3.97 -14.06 14.32
CA GLU A 63 4.48 -12.95 15.12
C GLU A 63 3.91 -11.60 14.63
N LEU A 64 3.47 -10.76 15.56
CA LEU A 64 2.93 -9.41 15.34
C LEU A 64 4.04 -8.40 14.94
N LYS A 65 4.74 -8.69 13.85
CA LYS A 65 5.76 -7.82 13.23
C LYS A 65 5.19 -6.99 12.08
N HIS A 66 5.91 -5.94 11.69
CA HIS A 66 5.78 -5.25 10.40
C HIS A 66 4.38 -4.70 10.02
N GLY A 67 3.71 -4.02 10.95
CA GLY A 67 2.42 -3.39 10.67
C GLY A 67 1.24 -4.36 10.67
N LEU A 68 1.46 -5.62 11.04
CA LEU A 68 0.40 -6.58 11.30
C LEU A 68 -0.38 -6.18 12.56
N PHE A 69 -1.69 -6.23 12.45
CA PHE A 69 -2.64 -5.93 13.53
C PHE A 69 -3.62 -7.09 13.65
N ALA A 70 -3.67 -7.70 14.83
CA ALA A 70 -4.59 -8.79 15.10
C ALA A 70 -5.88 -8.28 15.72
N ILE A 71 -6.99 -8.82 15.22
CA ILE A 71 -8.34 -8.55 15.70
C ILE A 71 -8.74 -9.70 16.62
N VAL A 72 -8.39 -9.57 17.90
CA VAL A 72 -8.80 -10.52 18.94
C VAL A 72 -9.75 -9.82 19.89
N VAL A 73 -11.04 -10.18 19.83
CA VAL A 73 -12.11 -9.56 20.62
C VAL A 73 -12.02 -10.05 22.07
N ASN A 74 -12.20 -9.14 23.03
CA ASN A 74 -12.20 -9.47 24.46
C ASN A 74 -13.61 -9.87 24.96
N ASP A 75 -13.70 -10.32 26.22
CA ASP A 75 -14.98 -10.75 26.83
C ASP A 75 -16.08 -9.70 26.77
N GLN A 76 -15.73 -8.42 26.88
CA GLN A 76 -16.69 -7.32 26.80
C GLN A 76 -17.23 -7.18 25.36
N GLY A 77 -16.37 -7.24 24.35
CA GLY A 77 -16.78 -7.22 22.95
C GLY A 77 -17.70 -8.39 22.60
N ILE A 78 -17.37 -9.60 23.07
CA ILE A 78 -18.19 -10.80 22.86
C ILE A 78 -19.59 -10.61 23.47
N LYS A 79 -19.69 -10.11 24.72
CA LYS A 79 -20.98 -9.81 25.38
C LYS A 79 -21.81 -8.77 24.63
N LEU A 80 -21.15 -7.88 23.88
CA LEU A 80 -21.80 -6.86 23.06
C LEU A 80 -22.11 -7.33 21.62
N GLY A 81 -21.89 -8.62 21.32
CA GLY A 81 -22.15 -9.19 19.99
C GLY A 81 -21.11 -8.82 18.93
N ILE A 82 -19.95 -8.30 19.33
CA ILE A 82 -18.86 -7.95 18.42
C ILE A 82 -18.08 -9.23 18.06
N THR A 83 -17.82 -9.41 16.76
CA THR A 83 -16.98 -10.49 16.23
C THR A 83 -15.83 -9.91 15.42
N PRO A 84 -14.74 -10.66 15.15
CA PRO A 84 -13.69 -10.21 14.26
C PRO A 84 -14.20 -9.81 12.87
N ILE A 85 -15.14 -10.60 12.33
CA ILE A 85 -15.77 -10.37 11.02
C ILE A 85 -16.60 -9.07 11.04
N TYR A 86 -17.28 -8.75 12.14
CA TYR A 86 -17.98 -7.47 12.28
C TYR A 86 -17.02 -6.27 12.24
N ILE A 87 -15.85 -6.39 12.89
CA ILE A 87 -14.82 -5.34 12.86
C ILE A 87 -14.26 -5.19 11.45
N GLN A 88 -13.99 -6.29 10.75
CA GLN A 88 -13.59 -6.27 9.34
C GLN A 88 -14.61 -5.49 8.50
N TRP A 89 -15.89 -5.82 8.64
CA TRP A 89 -16.97 -5.18 7.90
C TRP A 89 -17.06 -3.70 8.18
N PHE A 90 -16.88 -3.29 9.44
CA PHE A 90 -16.88 -1.89 9.78
C PHE A 90 -15.71 -1.16 9.13
N LEU A 91 -14.51 -1.75 9.14
CA LEU A 91 -13.31 -1.13 8.56
C LEU A 91 -13.38 -1.02 7.02
N THR A 92 -14.17 -1.85 6.36
CA THR A 92 -14.37 -1.81 4.89
C THR A 92 -15.49 -0.86 4.45
N GLN A 93 -16.15 -0.13 5.35
CA GLN A 93 -17.18 0.84 4.97
C GLN A 93 -16.55 2.06 4.30
N ASP A 94 -17.11 2.55 3.19
CA ASP A 94 -16.55 3.66 2.40
C ASP A 94 -16.16 4.91 3.22
N PHE A 95 -16.99 5.29 4.20
CA PHE A 95 -16.72 6.44 5.05
C PHE A 95 -15.56 6.19 6.04
N VAL A 96 -15.38 4.95 6.47
CA VAL A 96 -14.25 4.51 7.31
C VAL A 96 -13.00 4.45 6.44
N VAL A 97 -13.06 3.82 5.27
CA VAL A 97 -11.95 3.76 4.30
C VAL A 97 -11.47 5.16 3.90
N SER A 98 -12.41 6.09 3.65
CA SER A 98 -12.07 7.48 3.34
C SER A 98 -11.36 8.18 4.50
N PHE A 99 -11.80 7.95 5.74
CA PHE A 99 -11.10 8.46 6.92
C PHE A 99 -9.71 7.82 7.08
N LEU A 100 -9.63 6.50 6.99
CA LEU A 100 -8.38 5.73 7.09
C LEU A 100 -7.37 6.14 6.02
N SER A 101 -7.82 6.48 4.81
CA SER A 101 -6.96 6.99 3.73
C SER A 101 -6.35 8.36 4.05
N LYS A 102 -7.06 9.21 4.82
CA LYS A 102 -6.57 10.54 5.20
C LYS A 102 -5.57 10.51 6.36
N VAL A 103 -5.57 9.43 7.14
CA VAL A 103 -4.75 9.27 8.37
C VAL A 103 -3.69 8.18 8.26
N SER A 104 -3.68 7.42 7.16
CA SER A 104 -2.66 6.41 6.90
C SER A 104 -1.30 7.07 6.69
N GLN A 105 -0.26 6.33 7.04
CA GLN A 105 1.14 6.67 6.87
C GLN A 105 1.79 5.65 5.97
N GLY A 106 2.77 6.05 5.18
CA GLY A 106 3.30 5.17 4.15
C GLY A 106 2.34 5.07 2.97
N THR A 107 2.92 4.85 1.82
CA THR A 107 2.29 5.18 0.55
C THR A 107 2.33 4.01 -0.40
N VAL A 108 3.48 3.33 -0.44
CA VAL A 108 3.64 2.02 -1.06
C VAL A 108 3.13 0.92 -0.13
N MET A 109 3.43 1.03 1.17
CA MET A 109 2.91 0.15 2.22
C MET A 109 2.15 0.97 3.27
N PRO A 110 0.87 1.29 3.03
CA PRO A 110 0.12 2.19 3.89
C PRO A 110 -0.24 1.49 5.20
N ARG A 111 0.26 2.07 6.28
CA ARG A 111 0.02 1.66 7.66
C ARG A 111 -0.97 2.63 8.29
N ILE A 112 -1.95 2.09 9.01
CA ILE A 112 -2.80 2.92 9.84
C ILE A 112 -2.15 2.99 11.23
N PRO A 113 -1.92 4.20 11.79
CA PRO A 113 -1.38 4.32 13.14
C PRO A 113 -2.27 3.60 14.15
N ARG A 114 -1.67 2.77 15.02
CA ARG A 114 -2.42 2.00 16.04
C ARG A 114 -3.27 2.88 16.93
N LYS A 115 -2.76 4.06 17.32
CA LYS A 115 -3.52 5.04 18.11
C LYS A 115 -4.82 5.44 17.42
N THR A 116 -4.77 5.68 16.11
CA THR A 116 -5.94 6.04 15.31
C THR A 116 -6.94 4.89 15.23
N LEU A 117 -6.46 3.66 14.94
CA LEU A 117 -7.31 2.46 14.93
C LEU A 117 -8.02 2.24 16.26
N TYR A 118 -7.27 2.26 17.36
CA TYR A 118 -7.79 2.03 18.69
C TYR A 118 -8.81 3.09 19.13
N SER A 119 -8.71 4.31 18.60
CA SER A 119 -9.66 5.39 18.87
C SER A 119 -10.96 5.32 18.07
N LEU A 120 -11.04 4.46 17.04
CA LEU A 120 -12.23 4.33 16.21
C LEU A 120 -13.45 3.94 17.05
N GLN A 121 -14.53 4.70 16.89
CA GLN A 121 -15.80 4.44 17.55
C GLN A 121 -16.55 3.36 16.77
N ILE A 122 -16.64 2.17 17.36
CA ILE A 122 -17.31 1.01 16.79
C ILE A 122 -18.77 1.00 17.29
N PRO A 123 -19.77 0.99 16.38
CA PRO A 123 -21.16 0.85 16.76
C PRO A 123 -21.41 -0.55 17.35
N ILE A 124 -22.22 -0.62 18.41
CA ILE A 124 -22.63 -1.91 18.99
C ILE A 124 -23.76 -2.49 18.12
N PRO A 125 -23.63 -3.72 17.60
CA PRO A 125 -24.63 -4.33 16.75
C PRO A 125 -25.95 -4.55 17.51
N LYS A 126 -27.07 -4.30 16.85
CA LYS A 126 -28.42 -4.57 17.40
C LYS A 126 -28.90 -5.99 17.13
N GLN A 127 -28.29 -6.67 16.15
CA GLN A 127 -28.63 -8.01 15.69
C GLN A 127 -27.33 -8.77 15.36
N SER A 128 -27.41 -10.10 15.30
CA SER A 128 -26.29 -10.95 14.89
C SER A 128 -25.86 -10.60 13.46
N PHE A 129 -24.56 -10.36 13.28
CA PHE A 129 -23.97 -10.02 11.99
C PHE A 129 -23.46 -11.28 11.29
N ALA A 130 -23.93 -11.52 10.06
CA ALA A 130 -23.50 -12.60 9.19
C ALA A 130 -23.55 -12.13 7.73
N GLU A 131 -22.62 -11.28 7.34
CA GLU A 131 -22.46 -10.86 5.94
C GLU A 131 -21.11 -11.31 5.40
N ASN A 132 -21.04 -11.44 4.07
CA ASN A 132 -19.76 -11.53 3.36
C ASN A 132 -19.07 -10.17 3.43
N VAL A 133 -17.80 -10.19 3.82
CA VAL A 133 -17.00 -8.99 4.04
C VAL A 133 -15.90 -8.91 3.00
N GLN A 134 -15.54 -7.69 2.59
CA GLN A 134 -14.38 -7.48 1.74
C GLN A 134 -13.09 -7.83 2.48
N ASP A 135 -12.16 -8.48 1.80
CA ASP A 135 -10.88 -8.88 2.38
C ASP A 135 -9.79 -7.81 2.22
N GLU A 136 -10.13 -6.64 1.68
CA GLU A 136 -9.17 -5.56 1.42
C GLU A 136 -9.75 -4.16 1.61
N ILE A 137 -8.86 -3.21 1.94
CA ILE A 137 -9.12 -1.78 1.98
C ILE A 137 -8.17 -1.10 0.98
N LYS A 138 -8.74 -0.40 0.00
CA LYS A 138 -7.97 0.39 -0.97
C LYS A 138 -7.83 1.83 -0.47
N LEU A 139 -6.61 2.22 -0.14
CA LEU A 139 -6.31 3.56 0.33
C LEU A 139 -5.88 4.45 -0.84
N THR A 140 -6.45 5.65 -0.95
CA THR A 140 -6.08 6.61 -1.99
C THR A 140 -5.12 7.66 -1.42
N THR A 141 -3.93 7.79 -2.00
CA THR A 141 -2.88 8.75 -1.58
C THR A 141 -2.43 9.65 -2.74
N PRO A 142 -1.84 10.82 -2.49
CA PRO A 142 -1.33 11.71 -3.56
C PRO A 142 -0.34 11.03 -4.50
N PHE A 143 0.53 10.18 -3.98
CA PHE A 143 1.43 9.33 -4.78
C PHE A 143 0.66 8.37 -5.67
N ARG A 144 -0.41 7.73 -5.18
CA ARG A 144 -1.22 6.83 -6.02
C ARG A 144 -1.86 7.59 -7.16
N VAL A 145 -2.35 8.80 -6.90
CA VAL A 145 -2.85 9.69 -7.96
C VAL A 145 -1.74 10.01 -8.97
N TYR A 146 -0.52 10.32 -8.51
CA TYR A 146 0.63 10.55 -9.38
C TYR A 146 0.95 9.33 -10.25
N VAL A 147 1.13 8.15 -9.66
CA VAL A 147 1.43 6.90 -10.37
C VAL A 147 0.31 6.56 -11.36
N GLN A 148 -0.95 6.72 -10.95
CA GLN A 148 -2.11 6.46 -11.80
C GLN A 148 -2.15 7.38 -13.02
N ASN A 149 -1.85 8.67 -12.86
CA ASN A 149 -1.80 9.60 -13.99
C ASN A 149 -0.70 9.20 -14.99
N TYR A 150 0.49 8.85 -14.52
CA TYR A 150 1.57 8.37 -15.41
C TYR A 150 1.21 7.04 -16.07
N TYR A 151 0.55 6.14 -15.34
CA TYR A 151 0.12 4.85 -15.87
C TYR A 151 -0.94 5.02 -16.97
N GLN A 152 -1.90 5.93 -16.80
CA GLN A 152 -2.88 6.25 -17.85
C GLN A 152 -2.19 6.76 -19.14
N GLN A 153 -1.17 7.61 -19.01
CA GLN A 153 -0.37 8.05 -20.15
C GLN A 153 0.43 6.90 -20.78
N TYR A 154 0.95 5.99 -19.94
CA TYR A 154 1.63 4.78 -20.40
C TYR A 154 0.67 3.91 -21.23
N SER A 155 -0.53 3.63 -20.72
CA SER A 155 -1.53 2.80 -21.41
C SER A 155 -1.98 3.41 -22.73
N LEU A 156 -2.10 4.74 -22.80
CA LEU A 156 -2.43 5.45 -24.04
C LEU A 156 -1.32 5.28 -25.08
N ASN A 157 -0.06 5.48 -24.70
CA ASN A 157 1.08 5.31 -25.60
C ASN A 157 1.26 3.86 -26.04
N TYR A 158 1.03 2.92 -25.12
CA TYR A 158 1.08 1.49 -25.40
C TYR A 158 0.06 1.10 -26.47
N LYS A 159 -1.18 1.61 -26.37
CA LYS A 159 -2.23 1.39 -27.38
C LYS A 159 -1.85 1.90 -28.78
N TYR A 160 -1.04 2.95 -28.86
CA TYR A 160 -0.56 3.52 -30.11
C TYR A 160 0.84 3.04 -30.51
N ASN A 161 1.38 2.00 -29.87
CA ASN A 161 2.69 1.41 -30.14
C ASN A 161 3.87 2.39 -29.95
N ASN A 162 3.72 3.41 -29.11
CA ASN A 162 4.77 4.38 -28.77
C ASN A 162 5.67 3.81 -27.65
N PHE A 163 6.38 2.72 -27.93
CA PHE A 163 7.06 1.92 -26.90
C PHE A 163 8.27 2.61 -26.25
N ASP A 164 8.94 3.53 -26.96
CA ASP A 164 9.99 4.36 -26.35
C ASP A 164 9.41 5.29 -25.27
N THR A 165 8.28 5.94 -25.56
CA THR A 165 7.55 6.74 -24.57
C THR A 165 7.07 5.88 -23.40
N CYS A 166 6.59 4.66 -23.67
CA CYS A 166 6.24 3.69 -22.64
C CYS A 166 7.42 3.39 -21.71
N ALA A 167 8.62 3.14 -22.25
CA ALA A 167 9.81 2.89 -21.43
C ALA A 167 10.20 4.09 -20.56
N ILE A 168 10.03 5.32 -21.06
CA ILE A 168 10.27 6.55 -20.29
C ILE A 168 9.28 6.66 -19.12
N LEU A 169 7.99 6.48 -19.41
CA LEU A 169 6.93 6.57 -18.40
C LEU A 169 7.03 5.44 -17.36
N ALA A 170 7.34 4.22 -17.79
CA ALA A 170 7.63 3.09 -16.90
C ALA A 170 8.81 3.42 -15.98
N GLY A 171 9.88 4.00 -16.52
CA GLY A 171 11.03 4.46 -15.73
C GLY A 171 10.66 5.50 -14.67
N ALA A 172 9.82 6.48 -15.02
CA ALA A 172 9.34 7.49 -14.07
C ALA A 172 8.45 6.89 -12.96
N ILE A 173 7.58 5.95 -13.30
CA ILE A 173 6.75 5.22 -12.34
C ILE A 173 7.63 4.40 -11.39
N CYS A 174 8.58 3.63 -11.92
CA CYS A 174 9.56 2.87 -11.14
C CYS A 174 10.35 3.76 -10.18
N GLU A 175 10.79 4.93 -10.65
CA GLU A 175 11.53 5.90 -9.84
C GLU A 175 10.68 6.42 -8.68
N ALA A 176 9.42 6.81 -8.95
CA ALA A 176 8.50 7.25 -7.91
C ALA A 176 8.25 6.15 -6.86
N ILE A 177 8.02 4.90 -7.27
CA ILE A 177 7.80 3.77 -6.36
C ILE A 177 9.00 3.58 -5.43
N LEU A 178 10.22 3.47 -5.97
CA LEU A 178 11.39 3.20 -5.15
C LEU A 178 11.77 4.38 -4.26
N TYR A 179 11.61 5.62 -4.75
CA TYR A 179 11.82 6.82 -3.95
C TYR A 179 10.87 6.81 -2.74
N GLN A 180 9.58 6.60 -3.00
CA GLN A 180 8.57 6.60 -1.95
C GLN A 180 8.75 5.42 -0.98
N LEU A 181 9.17 4.25 -1.48
CA LEU A 181 9.49 3.08 -0.66
C LEU A 181 10.62 3.37 0.33
N LEU A 182 11.66 4.10 -0.08
CA LEU A 182 12.76 4.49 0.81
C LEU A 182 12.27 5.44 1.92
N ILE A 183 11.46 6.44 1.56
CA ILE A 183 10.84 7.35 2.54
C ILE A 183 9.97 6.58 3.54
N ASP A 184 9.12 5.68 3.05
CA ASP A 184 8.22 4.87 3.88
C ASP A 184 8.98 3.95 4.86
N ASN A 185 10.23 3.61 4.54
CA ASN A 185 11.12 2.80 5.37
C ASN A 185 12.16 3.63 6.14
N GLY A 186 11.92 4.92 6.32
CA GLY A 186 12.66 5.77 7.26
C GLY A 186 13.91 6.43 6.70
N VAL A 187 14.15 6.37 5.39
CA VAL A 187 15.21 7.17 4.76
C VAL A 187 14.82 8.64 4.82
N ASN A 188 15.75 9.49 5.29
CA ASN A 188 15.51 10.92 5.40
C ASN A 188 15.37 11.54 4.01
N LYS A 189 14.25 12.21 3.76
CA LYS A 189 13.94 12.89 2.50
C LYS A 189 15.07 13.83 2.05
N LYS A 190 15.68 14.58 2.98
CA LYS A 190 16.78 15.49 2.63
C LYS A 190 17.98 14.77 2.00
N ILE A 191 18.30 13.56 2.47
CA ILE A 191 19.40 12.76 1.89
C ILE A 191 19.09 12.42 0.43
N LEU A 192 17.83 12.14 0.11
CA LEU A 192 17.41 11.84 -1.26
C LEU A 192 17.35 13.11 -2.13
N ASP A 193 16.88 14.22 -1.57
CA ASP A 193 16.74 15.49 -2.29
C ASP A 193 18.10 16.17 -2.55
N ASP A 194 19.05 16.04 -1.63
CA ASP A 194 20.39 16.62 -1.72
C ASP A 194 21.36 15.75 -2.58
N ASP A 195 20.98 14.51 -2.92
CA ASP A 195 21.77 13.67 -3.83
C ASP A 195 21.58 14.13 -5.29
N HIS A 196 22.49 14.98 -5.75
CA HIS A 196 22.53 15.45 -7.13
C HIS A 196 22.61 14.26 -8.11
N GLY A 197 21.58 14.15 -8.96
CA GLY A 197 21.45 13.05 -9.91
C GLY A 197 20.85 11.78 -9.32
N ILE A 198 20.02 11.89 -8.28
CA ILE A 198 19.13 10.80 -7.89
C ILE A 198 18.24 10.42 -9.08
N GLY A 199 18.25 9.14 -9.41
CA GLY A 199 17.46 8.56 -10.49
C GLY A 199 17.32 7.06 -10.27
N LEU A 200 16.50 6.41 -11.09
CA LEU A 200 16.14 5.00 -10.91
C LEU A 200 17.34 4.07 -10.59
N GLY A 201 18.48 4.22 -11.27
CA GLY A 201 19.68 3.41 -11.00
C GLY A 201 20.24 3.54 -9.56
N LYS A 202 20.26 4.76 -9.00
CA LYS A 202 20.71 5.00 -7.62
C LYS A 202 19.68 4.49 -6.61
N LEU A 203 18.38 4.69 -6.89
CA LEU A 203 17.30 4.18 -6.02
C LEU A 203 17.33 2.65 -5.89
N ILE A 204 17.56 1.93 -7.00
CA ILE A 204 17.74 0.47 -6.97
C ILE A 204 18.93 0.10 -6.06
N THR A 205 20.02 0.86 -6.12
CA THR A 205 21.19 0.65 -5.28
C THR A 205 20.86 0.84 -3.80
N TYR A 206 20.15 1.90 -3.43
CA TYR A 206 19.74 2.14 -2.04
C TYR A 206 18.82 1.05 -1.49
N VAL A 207 17.84 0.61 -2.27
CA VAL A 207 16.95 -0.50 -1.89
C VAL A 207 17.75 -1.75 -1.54
N ARG A 208 18.73 -2.11 -2.37
CA ARG A 208 19.58 -3.29 -2.16
C ARG A 208 20.54 -3.12 -0.98
N LEU A 209 21.14 -1.94 -0.81
CA LEU A 209 22.04 -1.64 0.31
C LEU A 209 21.31 -1.75 1.66
N LEU A 210 20.06 -1.30 1.72
CA LEU A 210 19.20 -1.40 2.90
C LEU A 210 18.52 -2.78 3.02
N ARG A 211 18.73 -3.68 2.05
CA ARG A 211 18.11 -5.01 1.94
C ARG A 211 16.58 -4.98 2.01
N LEU A 212 15.97 -3.91 1.49
CA LEU A 212 14.51 -3.76 1.49
C LEU A 212 13.86 -4.77 0.53
N ASP A 213 14.54 -5.17 -0.53
CA ASP A 213 14.12 -6.22 -1.46
C ASP A 213 14.01 -7.59 -0.77
N GLU A 214 14.99 -7.94 0.06
CA GLU A 214 14.95 -9.17 0.88
C GLU A 214 13.86 -9.09 1.97
N GLN A 215 13.78 -7.97 2.68
CA GLN A 215 12.84 -7.79 3.79
C GLN A 215 11.38 -7.77 3.33
N LEU A 216 11.11 -7.08 2.22
CA LEU A 216 9.76 -6.91 1.66
C LEU A 216 9.45 -7.96 0.58
N LYS A 217 10.41 -8.84 0.26
CA LYS A 217 10.29 -9.98 -0.64
C LYS A 217 9.82 -9.59 -2.05
N PHE A 218 10.51 -8.66 -2.70
CA PHE A 218 10.28 -8.31 -4.09
C PHE A 218 11.57 -8.34 -4.91
N ASP A 219 11.43 -8.51 -6.23
CA ASP A 219 12.58 -8.59 -7.14
C ASP A 219 12.94 -7.21 -7.70
N THR A 220 14.23 -6.85 -7.64
CA THR A 220 14.75 -5.59 -8.19
C THR A 220 15.21 -5.71 -9.65
N GLN A 221 15.27 -6.92 -10.21
CA GLN A 221 15.70 -7.15 -11.59
C GLN A 221 14.81 -6.43 -12.62
N PRO A 222 13.46 -6.46 -12.53
CA PRO A 222 12.62 -5.73 -13.46
C PRO A 222 12.91 -4.22 -13.49
N PHE A 223 13.21 -3.61 -12.35
CA PHE A 223 13.58 -2.19 -12.26
C PHE A 223 14.90 -1.90 -13.00
N LYS A 224 15.88 -2.80 -12.95
CA LYS A 224 17.15 -2.64 -13.67
C LYS A 224 16.95 -2.70 -15.18
N GLU A 225 16.07 -3.59 -15.63
CA GLU A 225 15.74 -3.74 -17.05
C GLU A 225 15.01 -2.50 -17.57
N ILE A 226 14.01 -2.00 -16.84
CA ILE A 226 13.34 -0.74 -17.17
C ILE A 226 14.32 0.44 -17.19
N ASN A 227 15.27 0.51 -16.25
CA ASN A 227 16.29 1.56 -16.27
C ASN A 227 17.16 1.53 -17.54
N LYS A 228 17.50 0.33 -18.05
CA LYS A 228 18.25 0.18 -19.32
C LYS A 228 17.41 0.66 -20.50
N LEU A 229 16.13 0.27 -20.57
CA LEU A 229 15.23 0.66 -21.66
C LEU A 229 14.98 2.16 -21.67
N ARG A 230 14.69 2.76 -20.51
CA ARG A 230 14.57 4.21 -20.35
C ARG A 230 15.83 4.92 -20.84
N ASN A 231 17.02 4.48 -20.41
CA ASN A 231 18.26 5.12 -20.80
C ASN A 231 18.56 4.97 -22.30
N ARG A 232 18.12 3.89 -22.93
CA ARG A 232 18.16 3.73 -24.39
C ARG A 232 17.22 4.74 -25.08
N ALA A 233 16.00 4.90 -24.58
CA ALA A 233 14.99 5.79 -25.15
C ALA A 233 15.31 7.29 -24.99
N VAL A 234 15.99 7.68 -23.90
CA VAL A 234 16.24 9.11 -23.58
C VAL A 234 17.62 9.60 -24.06
N HIS A 235 18.66 8.75 -23.99
CA HIS A 235 20.02 9.21 -24.28
C HIS A 235 20.42 8.96 -25.73
N TYR A 236 20.41 10.02 -26.53
CA TYR A 236 20.79 10.00 -27.95
C TYR A 236 22.18 9.38 -28.20
N GLY A 237 23.13 9.51 -27.27
CA GLY A 237 24.45 8.87 -27.40
C GLY A 237 24.41 7.34 -27.51
N ASN A 238 23.36 6.69 -26.99
CA ASN A 238 23.12 5.26 -27.17
C ASN A 238 22.50 4.94 -28.54
N PHE A 239 21.69 5.87 -29.07
CA PHE A 239 21.13 5.80 -30.41
C PHE A 239 22.22 6.02 -31.48
N SER A 240 23.15 6.96 -31.25
CA SER A 240 24.19 7.32 -32.22
C SER A 240 25.36 6.34 -32.30
N ARG A 241 25.56 5.48 -31.28
CA ARG A 241 26.65 4.48 -31.26
C ARG A 241 26.27 3.14 -31.88
N ASN A 242 24.98 2.85 -32.02
CA ASN A 242 24.44 1.62 -32.59
C ASN A 242 23.70 1.94 -33.91
N SER A 243 24.43 2.43 -34.91
CA SER A 243 23.89 2.85 -36.22
C SER A 243 23.15 1.75 -36.98
N ASP A 244 23.33 0.47 -36.62
CA ASP A 244 22.67 -0.65 -37.28
C ASP A 244 21.43 -1.17 -36.54
N ASN A 245 21.13 -0.64 -35.35
CA ASN A 245 19.99 -1.05 -34.50
C ASN A 245 19.08 0.15 -34.17
N HIS A 246 18.60 0.81 -35.23
CA HIS A 246 17.58 1.85 -35.17
C HIS A 246 16.18 1.32 -34.84
N ASP A 247 16.05 0.05 -34.46
CA ASP A 247 14.77 -0.54 -34.11
C ASP A 247 14.22 0.12 -32.85
N ASN A 248 13.08 0.79 -33.02
CA ASN A 248 12.22 1.23 -31.92
C ASN A 248 12.00 0.05 -30.96
N LEU A 249 11.82 0.36 -29.68
CA LEU A 249 11.50 -0.67 -28.70
C LEU A 249 10.30 -1.51 -29.14
N GLN A 250 10.39 -2.81 -28.93
CA GLN A 250 9.32 -3.76 -29.22
C GLN A 250 8.50 -4.05 -27.96
N LEU A 251 7.29 -4.53 -28.16
CA LEU A 251 6.32 -4.77 -27.10
C LEU A 251 6.86 -5.72 -26.01
N GLU A 252 7.53 -6.80 -26.41
CA GLU A 252 8.04 -7.84 -25.52
C GLU A 252 9.08 -7.28 -24.54
N GLN A 253 9.73 -6.18 -24.91
CA GLN A 253 10.73 -5.53 -24.06
C GLN A 253 10.08 -4.80 -22.87
N LEU A 254 8.77 -4.58 -22.87
CA LEU A 254 8.04 -3.94 -21.76
C LEU A 254 7.51 -4.93 -20.71
N ILE A 255 7.64 -6.24 -20.92
CA ILE A 255 7.28 -7.29 -19.93
C ILE A 255 7.86 -7.04 -18.53
N PRO A 256 9.10 -6.52 -18.36
CA PRO A 256 9.61 -6.20 -17.03
C PRO A 256 8.74 -5.17 -16.29
N PHE A 257 8.09 -4.25 -16.99
CA PHE A 257 7.20 -3.28 -16.34
C PHE A 257 5.92 -3.95 -15.85
N ASP A 258 5.37 -4.91 -16.58
CA ASP A 258 4.21 -5.70 -16.12
C ASP A 258 4.53 -6.45 -14.82
N ASN A 259 5.77 -6.92 -14.67
CA ASN A 259 6.22 -7.54 -13.42
C ASN A 259 6.27 -6.53 -12.27
N VAL A 260 6.70 -5.29 -12.52
CA VAL A 260 6.63 -4.20 -11.52
C VAL A 260 5.18 -3.89 -11.15
N ILE A 261 4.29 -3.76 -12.14
CA ILE A 261 2.85 -3.52 -11.91
C ILE A 261 2.26 -4.63 -11.04
N LYS A 262 2.52 -5.89 -11.38
CA LYS A 262 2.06 -7.04 -10.58
C LYS A 262 2.61 -7.02 -9.17
N GLN A 263 3.87 -6.63 -8.98
CA GLN A 263 4.49 -6.53 -7.66
C GLN A 263 3.95 -5.37 -6.81
N PHE A 264 3.56 -4.25 -7.42
CA PHE A 264 3.17 -3.02 -6.71
C PHE A 264 1.70 -2.63 -6.88
N GLY A 265 0.91 -3.48 -7.52
CA GLY A 265 -0.56 -3.39 -7.59
C GLY A 265 -1.05 -2.08 -8.16
N ILE A 266 -0.49 -1.71 -9.31
CA ILE A 266 -0.80 -0.48 -10.07
C ILE A 266 -1.94 -0.75 -11.06
#